data_AF-A0A2S1R4M4-F1
#
_entry.id   AF-A0A2S1R4M4-F1
#
_cell.length_a   1.000
_cell.length_b   1.000
_cell.length_c   1.000
_cell.angle_alpha   90.00
_cell.angle_beta   90.00
_cell.angle_gamma   90.00
#
_symmetry.space_group_name_H-M   'P 1'
#
loop_
_entity.id
_entity.type
_entity.pdbx_description
1 polymer ?
#
loop_
_entity_poly.entity_id
_entity_poly.type
_entity_poly.pdbx_seq_one_letter_code
_entity_poly.pdbx_strand_id
1 'polypeptide(L)'
;MALTTTTVVDTALDLLRESGLPGMSMRTLATRLGVQPSALYWHVSSKQALLASVSERILAAMGPVGSGASAAAELREVGAALRAAVTGVPDGAEIVALGLAAGAVNPVAGAVEATCARHGLEGRAAGLTTALTSYVVGLSLEEQTHNNLTVADPATPPVEFEARFEQGLDALLAGVPA
;
A
#
# COMPACT_ATOMS: atom_id res chain seq x y z
N MET A 1 21.63 -4.03 -18.75
CA MET A 1 20.80 -2.87 -18.39
C MET A 1 21.52 -2.10 -17.29
N ALA A 2 21.55 -0.76 -17.33
CA ALA A 2 22.20 -0.01 -16.25
C ALA A 2 21.42 -0.17 -14.94
N LEU A 3 22.15 -0.29 -13.82
CA LEU A 3 21.55 -0.34 -12.49
C LEU A 3 21.08 1.08 -12.12
N THR A 4 19.79 1.24 -11.82
CA THR A 4 19.19 2.48 -11.32
C THR A 4 18.27 2.17 -10.14
N THR A 5 17.91 3.17 -9.35
CA THR A 5 16.97 2.99 -8.24
C THR A 5 15.64 2.42 -8.73
N THR A 6 15.13 2.87 -9.88
CA THR A 6 13.93 2.33 -10.51
C THR A 6 14.07 0.84 -10.81
N THR A 7 15.15 0.41 -11.46
CA THR A 7 15.36 -1.02 -11.75
C THR A 7 15.46 -1.87 -10.50
N VAL A 8 16.10 -1.35 -9.46
CA VAL A 8 16.22 -2.03 -8.16
C VAL A 8 14.85 -2.21 -7.52
N VAL A 9 14.02 -1.16 -7.48
CA VAL A 9 12.67 -1.19 -6.90
C VAL A 9 11.72 -2.09 -7.70
N ASP A 10 11.70 -1.96 -9.03
CA ASP A 10 10.84 -2.79 -9.89
C ASP A 10 11.22 -4.29 -9.77
N THR A 11 12.52 -4.60 -9.70
CA THR A 11 12.96 -5.99 -9.49
C THR A 11 12.64 -6.51 -8.08
N ALA A 12 12.68 -5.63 -7.07
CA ALA A 12 12.25 -6.00 -5.72
C ALA A 12 10.75 -6.33 -5.68
N LEU A 13 9.91 -5.56 -6.40
CA LEU A 13 8.48 -5.87 -6.56
C LEU A 13 8.25 -7.22 -7.23
N ASP A 14 9.01 -7.55 -8.28
CA ASP A 14 8.90 -8.85 -8.92
C ASP A 14 9.29 -10.00 -7.97
N LEU A 15 10.33 -9.83 -7.15
CA LEU A 15 10.69 -10.81 -6.13
C LEU A 15 9.61 -10.98 -5.04
N LEU A 16 8.95 -9.89 -4.66
CA LEU A 16 7.81 -9.93 -3.73
C LEU A 16 6.65 -10.72 -4.33
N ARG A 17 6.32 -10.51 -5.61
CA ARG A 17 5.29 -11.29 -6.31
C ARG A 17 5.61 -12.78 -6.37
N GLU A 18 6.90 -13.14 -6.51
CA GLU A 18 7.34 -14.53 -6.60
C GLU A 18 7.40 -15.24 -5.24
N SER A 19 7.79 -14.54 -4.17
CA SER A 19 8.23 -15.19 -2.92
C SER A 19 7.82 -14.48 -1.62
N GLY A 20 7.06 -13.40 -1.73
CA GLY A 20 6.71 -12.56 -0.60
C GLY A 20 7.91 -11.89 0.06
N LEU A 21 7.64 -11.18 1.15
CA LEU A 21 8.63 -10.51 1.98
C LEU A 21 9.66 -11.46 2.62
N PRO A 22 9.32 -12.71 3.04
CA PRO A 22 10.31 -13.66 3.56
C PRO A 22 11.39 -14.05 2.54
N GLY A 23 11.03 -14.15 1.26
CA GLY A 23 11.98 -14.43 0.17
C GLY A 23 12.86 -13.24 -0.23
N MET A 24 12.48 -12.03 0.20
CA MET A 24 13.16 -10.79 -0.17
C MET A 24 14.37 -10.49 0.75
N SER A 25 15.57 -10.53 0.16
CA SER A 25 16.80 -10.06 0.79
C SER A 25 17.64 -9.24 -0.18
N MET A 26 18.56 -8.41 0.33
CA MET A 26 19.53 -7.68 -0.50
C MET A 26 20.35 -8.63 -1.37
N ARG A 27 20.66 -9.83 -0.86
CA ARG A 27 21.39 -10.86 -1.61
C ARG A 27 20.55 -11.44 -2.74
N THR A 28 19.30 -11.83 -2.46
CA THR A 28 18.37 -12.36 -3.46
C THR A 28 18.16 -11.35 -4.60
N LEU A 29 17.98 -10.07 -4.24
CA LEU A 29 17.83 -8.98 -5.19
C LEU A 29 19.08 -8.78 -6.07
N ALA A 30 20.26 -8.76 -5.46
CA ALA A 30 21.52 -8.63 -6.19
C ALA A 30 21.73 -9.79 -7.18
N THR A 31 21.47 -11.02 -6.72
CA THR A 31 21.51 -12.23 -7.57
C THR A 31 20.55 -12.09 -8.76
N ARG A 32 19.30 -11.66 -8.53
CA ARG A 32 18.30 -11.48 -9.59
C ARG A 32 18.72 -10.43 -10.62
N LEU A 33 19.38 -9.36 -10.16
CA LEU A 33 19.91 -8.28 -11.00
C LEU A 33 21.25 -8.63 -11.67
N GLY A 34 21.87 -9.76 -11.34
CA GLY A 34 23.19 -10.15 -11.86
C GLY A 34 24.34 -9.27 -11.37
N VAL A 35 24.20 -8.65 -10.20
CA VAL A 35 25.21 -7.74 -9.61
C VAL A 35 25.67 -8.21 -8.24
N GLN A 36 26.77 -7.65 -7.75
CA GLN A 36 27.20 -7.86 -6.37
C GLN A 36 26.31 -7.07 -5.39
N PRO A 37 26.02 -7.57 -4.17
CA PRO A 37 25.19 -6.86 -3.20
C PRO A 37 25.69 -5.45 -2.88
N SER A 38 27.01 -5.22 -2.89
CA SER A 38 27.61 -3.90 -2.71
C SER A 38 27.16 -2.87 -3.76
N ALA A 39 26.83 -3.32 -4.98
CA ALA A 39 26.35 -2.45 -6.04
C ALA A 39 24.98 -1.83 -5.72
N LEU A 40 24.11 -2.55 -4.99
CA LEU A 40 22.78 -2.06 -4.62
C LEU A 40 22.85 -0.88 -3.67
N TYR A 41 23.84 -0.86 -2.76
CA TYR A 41 23.97 0.19 -1.74
C TYR A 41 24.30 1.57 -2.30
N TRP A 42 24.73 1.66 -3.56
CA TRP A 42 24.86 2.94 -4.28
C TRP A 42 23.50 3.53 -4.68
N HIS A 43 22.44 2.71 -4.73
CA HIS A 43 21.09 3.12 -5.12
C HIS A 43 20.10 3.15 -3.96
N VAL A 44 20.28 2.26 -2.98
CA VAL A 44 19.44 2.15 -1.79
C VAL A 44 20.31 1.88 -0.55
N SER A 45 20.28 2.79 0.42
CA SER A 45 21.22 2.77 1.56
C SER A 45 21.03 1.58 2.52
N SER A 46 19.86 0.94 2.52
CA SER A 46 19.53 -0.21 3.36
C SER A 46 18.34 -1.00 2.80
N LYS A 47 18.06 -2.18 3.37
CA LYS A 47 16.81 -2.93 3.06
C LYS A 47 15.58 -2.09 3.41
N GLN A 48 15.63 -1.33 4.50
CA GLN A 48 14.54 -0.45 4.94
C GLN A 48 14.31 0.70 3.96
N ALA A 49 15.38 1.34 3.48
CA ALA A 49 15.28 2.39 2.45
C ALA A 49 14.72 1.84 1.12
N LEU A 50 15.12 0.63 0.75
CA LEU A 50 14.52 -0.09 -0.37
C LEU A 50 13.02 -0.33 -0.16
N LEU A 51 12.62 -0.86 1.00
CA LEU A 51 11.22 -1.14 1.31
C LEU A 51 10.37 0.15 1.36
N ALA A 52 10.92 1.26 1.83
CA ALA A 52 10.25 2.56 1.74
C ALA A 52 10.01 2.97 0.29
N SER A 53 11.01 2.80 -0.60
CA SER A 53 10.85 3.08 -2.04
C SER A 53 9.86 2.12 -2.71
N VAL A 54 9.82 0.85 -2.28
CA VAL A 54 8.83 -0.13 -2.73
C VAL A 54 7.42 0.28 -2.27
N SER A 55 7.26 0.73 -1.03
CA SER A 55 5.99 1.26 -0.51
C SER A 55 5.49 2.43 -1.35
N GLU A 56 6.36 3.40 -1.68
CA GLU A 56 5.99 4.50 -2.59
C GLU A 56 5.53 3.99 -3.96
N ARG A 57 6.20 2.97 -4.50
CA ARG A 57 5.83 2.35 -5.78
C ARG A 57 4.49 1.60 -5.71
N ILE A 58 4.19 0.95 -4.60
CA ILE A 58 2.89 0.33 -4.31
C ILE A 58 1.81 1.41 -4.28
N LEU A 59 1.99 2.43 -3.44
CA LEU A 59 1.03 3.51 -3.26
C LEU A 59 0.81 4.32 -4.54
N ALA A 60 1.83 4.48 -5.39
CA ALA A 60 1.70 5.13 -6.70
C ALA A 60 0.76 4.38 -7.66
N ALA A 61 0.51 3.08 -7.43
CA ALA A 61 -0.42 2.29 -8.25
C ALA A 61 -1.89 2.69 -8.04
N MET A 62 -2.22 3.48 -7.00
CA MET A 62 -3.54 4.06 -6.83
C MET A 62 -3.97 4.90 -8.04
N GLY A 63 -3.00 5.54 -8.72
CA GLY A 63 -3.29 6.46 -9.81
C GLY A 63 -4.07 7.70 -9.37
N PRO A 64 -4.63 8.47 -10.32
CA PRO A 64 -5.50 9.61 -10.00
C PRO A 64 -6.86 9.11 -9.49
N VAL A 65 -7.28 9.61 -8.33
CA VAL A 65 -8.53 9.25 -7.65
C VAL A 65 -9.22 10.48 -7.08
N GLY A 66 -10.52 10.34 -6.74
CA GLY A 66 -11.30 11.41 -6.13
C GLY A 66 -11.91 12.33 -7.18
N SER A 67 -12.63 11.77 -8.15
CA SER A 67 -13.38 12.53 -9.18
C SER A 67 -14.85 12.11 -9.26
N GLY A 68 -15.46 11.89 -8.09
CA GLY A 68 -16.85 11.48 -7.92
C GLY A 68 -17.85 12.63 -7.81
N ALA A 69 -19.13 12.27 -7.67
CA ALA A 69 -20.23 13.23 -7.56
C ALA A 69 -20.31 13.93 -6.18
N SER A 70 -19.62 13.41 -5.17
CA SER A 70 -19.62 13.93 -3.81
C SER A 70 -18.38 13.55 -3.01
N ALA A 71 -18.18 14.20 -1.86
CA ALA A 71 -17.08 13.90 -0.96
C ALA A 71 -17.08 12.42 -0.54
N ALA A 72 -18.22 11.85 -0.19
CA ALA A 72 -18.29 10.44 0.21
C ALA A 72 -17.97 9.49 -0.95
N ALA A 73 -18.40 9.80 -2.18
CA ALA A 73 -18.05 8.99 -3.36
C ALA A 73 -16.55 9.08 -3.69
N GLU A 74 -15.99 10.29 -3.67
CA GLU A 74 -14.56 10.53 -3.90
C GLU A 74 -13.68 9.79 -2.87
N LEU A 75 -14.03 9.86 -1.58
CA LEU A 75 -13.27 9.17 -0.54
C LEU A 75 -13.41 7.64 -0.62
N ARG A 76 -14.53 7.12 -1.12
CA ARG A 76 -14.68 5.68 -1.40
C ARG A 76 -13.74 5.24 -2.51
N GLU A 77 -13.64 5.99 -3.61
CA GLU A 77 -12.68 5.72 -4.69
C GLU A 77 -11.24 5.71 -4.16
N VAL A 78 -10.89 6.66 -3.30
CA VAL A 78 -9.57 6.71 -2.65
C VAL A 78 -9.31 5.45 -1.81
N GLY A 79 -10.27 5.04 -0.98
CA GLY A 79 -10.16 3.84 -0.15
C GLY A 79 -10.01 2.57 -0.99
N ALA A 80 -10.83 2.42 -2.03
CA ALA A 80 -10.79 1.26 -2.92
C ALA A 80 -9.47 1.18 -3.70
N ALA A 81 -8.98 2.30 -4.23
CA ALA A 81 -7.70 2.35 -4.93
C ALA A 81 -6.52 2.05 -4.01
N LEU A 82 -6.53 2.58 -2.79
CA LEU A 82 -5.52 2.25 -1.79
C LEU A 82 -5.52 0.75 -1.48
N ARG A 83 -6.71 0.16 -1.27
CA ARG A 83 -6.82 -1.27 -0.99
C ARG A 83 -6.30 -2.11 -2.14
N ALA A 84 -6.74 -1.83 -3.37
CA ALA A 84 -6.29 -2.53 -4.57
C ALA A 84 -4.77 -2.42 -4.77
N ALA A 85 -4.19 -1.25 -4.51
CA ALA A 85 -2.74 -1.06 -4.56
C ALA A 85 -2.00 -1.93 -3.52
N VAL A 86 -2.46 -1.90 -2.27
CA VAL A 86 -1.84 -2.64 -1.15
C VAL A 86 -1.98 -4.16 -1.32
N THR A 87 -3.18 -4.65 -1.64
CA THR A 87 -3.45 -6.09 -1.76
C THR A 87 -2.92 -6.68 -3.08
N GLY A 88 -2.65 -5.84 -4.09
CA GLY A 88 -2.05 -6.23 -5.37
C GLY A 88 -0.58 -6.68 -5.28
N VAL A 89 0.08 -6.53 -4.13
CA VAL A 89 1.44 -6.99 -3.88
C VAL A 89 1.49 -7.87 -2.64
N PRO A 90 2.08 -9.09 -2.70
CA PRO A 90 2.25 -9.93 -1.52
C PRO A 90 2.96 -9.20 -0.38
N ASP A 91 2.42 -9.32 0.83
CA ASP A 91 2.87 -8.63 2.04
C ASP A 91 2.90 -7.09 1.90
N GLY A 92 2.16 -6.54 0.92
CA GLY A 92 2.10 -5.13 0.60
C GLY A 92 1.63 -4.28 1.78
N ALA A 93 0.74 -4.79 2.63
CA ALA A 93 0.28 -4.07 3.83
C ALA A 93 1.41 -3.85 4.85
N GLU A 94 2.25 -4.86 5.09
CA GLU A 94 3.41 -4.76 5.97
C GLU A 94 4.45 -3.79 5.40
N ILE A 95 4.71 -3.87 4.10
CA ILE A 95 5.65 -2.99 3.40
C ILE A 95 5.18 -1.54 3.43
N VAL A 96 3.88 -1.31 3.18
CA VAL A 96 3.28 0.03 3.20
C VAL A 96 3.32 0.61 4.62
N ALA A 97 2.94 -0.17 5.63
CA ALA A 97 3.03 0.25 7.03
C ALA A 97 4.46 0.65 7.42
N LEU A 98 5.46 -0.15 7.03
CA LEU A 98 6.87 0.16 7.27
C LEU A 98 7.30 1.43 6.54
N GLY A 99 6.95 1.56 5.26
CA GLY A 99 7.30 2.73 4.45
C GLY A 99 6.73 4.02 5.05
N LEU A 100 5.46 4.02 5.43
CA LEU A 100 4.81 5.17 6.08
C LEU A 100 5.49 5.51 7.41
N ALA A 101 5.81 4.52 8.24
CA ALA A 101 6.55 4.73 9.48
C ALA A 101 7.97 5.29 9.25
N ALA A 102 8.58 4.97 8.10
CA ALA A 102 9.88 5.47 7.66
C ALA A 102 9.80 6.83 6.92
N GLY A 103 8.60 7.43 6.79
CA GLY A 103 8.40 8.73 6.17
C GLY A 103 8.16 8.73 4.66
N ALA A 104 7.78 7.59 4.08
CA ALA A 104 7.33 7.53 2.68
C ALA A 104 6.14 8.46 2.45
N VAL A 105 6.07 9.03 1.24
CA VAL A 105 4.96 9.90 0.86
C VAL A 105 3.66 9.10 0.80
N ASN A 106 2.62 9.60 1.47
CA ASN A 106 1.28 9.03 1.42
C ASN A 106 0.41 9.77 0.39
N PRO A 107 0.16 9.21 -0.82
CA PRO A 107 -0.64 9.88 -1.84
C PRO A 107 -2.13 10.03 -1.44
N VAL A 108 -2.60 9.26 -0.46
CA VAL A 108 -3.94 9.42 0.12
C VAL A 108 -4.12 10.84 0.65
N ALA A 109 -3.08 11.42 1.26
CA ALA A 109 -3.14 12.77 1.82
C ALA A 109 -3.54 13.80 0.76
N GLY A 110 -2.87 13.79 -0.40
CA GLY A 110 -3.17 14.74 -1.48
C GLY A 110 -4.57 14.55 -2.07
N ALA A 111 -5.01 13.30 -2.25
CA ALA A 111 -6.35 13.01 -2.77
C ALA A 111 -7.46 13.43 -1.79
N VAL A 112 -7.25 13.17 -0.49
CA VAL A 112 -8.19 13.56 0.58
C VAL A 112 -8.21 15.08 0.75
N GLU A 113 -7.05 15.75 0.72
CA GLU A 113 -6.97 17.21 0.77
C GLU A 113 -7.72 17.86 -0.39
N ALA A 114 -7.52 17.37 -1.62
CA ALA A 114 -8.22 17.87 -2.79
C ALA A 114 -9.74 17.66 -2.69
N THR A 115 -10.17 16.50 -2.21
CA THR A 115 -11.59 16.20 -1.94
C THR A 115 -12.15 17.17 -0.89
N CYS A 116 -11.44 17.35 0.22
CA CYS A 116 -11.87 18.22 1.29
C CYS A 116 -11.99 19.69 0.83
N ALA A 117 -11.06 20.17 0.02
CA ALA A 117 -11.09 21.53 -0.52
C ALA A 117 -12.26 21.76 -1.48
N ARG A 118 -12.65 20.76 -2.27
CA ARG A 118 -13.83 20.86 -3.16
C ARG A 118 -15.14 20.94 -2.41
N HIS A 119 -15.22 20.28 -1.26
CA HIS A 119 -16.47 20.05 -0.52
C HIS A 119 -16.56 20.79 0.83
N GLY A 120 -15.62 21.70 1.12
CA GLY A 120 -15.63 22.51 2.35
C GLY A 120 -15.37 21.71 3.64
N LEU A 121 -14.48 20.72 3.58
CA LEU A 121 -14.13 19.81 4.68
C LEU A 121 -12.66 19.95 5.12
N GLU A 122 -12.00 21.08 4.87
CA GLU A 122 -10.55 21.27 5.03
C GLU A 122 -10.07 20.92 6.45
N GLY A 123 -10.87 21.24 7.47
CA GLY A 123 -10.58 20.88 8.87
C GLY A 123 -10.61 19.38 9.19
N ARG A 124 -11.02 18.53 8.24
CA ARG A 124 -11.11 17.07 8.39
C ARG A 124 -10.06 16.30 7.60
N ALA A 125 -9.29 16.96 6.72
CA ALA A 125 -8.41 16.27 5.77
C ALA A 125 -7.37 15.36 6.45
N ALA A 126 -6.68 15.87 7.48
CA ALA A 126 -5.69 15.10 8.22
C ALA A 126 -6.32 13.86 8.91
N GLY A 127 -7.46 14.06 9.59
CA GLY A 127 -8.17 12.98 10.27
C GLY A 127 -8.70 11.91 9.31
N LEU A 128 -9.26 12.33 8.18
CA LEU A 128 -9.74 11.43 7.12
C LEU A 128 -8.58 10.66 6.48
N THR A 129 -7.44 11.31 6.23
CA THR A 129 -6.24 10.67 5.70
C THR A 129 -5.75 9.58 6.64
N THR A 130 -5.59 9.89 7.93
CA THR A 130 -5.18 8.91 8.94
C THR A 130 -6.20 7.77 9.04
N ALA A 131 -7.49 8.07 9.14
CA ALA A 131 -8.53 7.07 9.28
C ALA A 131 -8.57 6.11 8.08
N LEU A 132 -8.61 6.63 6.86
CA LEU A 132 -8.62 5.83 5.63
C LEU A 132 -7.34 4.98 5.51
N THR A 133 -6.18 5.60 5.70
CA THR A 133 -4.89 4.89 5.56
C THR A 133 -4.78 3.76 6.58
N SER A 134 -5.03 4.05 7.85
CA SER A 134 -4.93 3.05 8.93
C SER A 134 -5.97 1.94 8.78
N TYR A 135 -7.21 2.28 8.41
CA TYR A 135 -8.26 1.29 8.16
C TYR A 135 -7.88 0.33 7.04
N VAL A 136 -7.52 0.87 5.87
CA VAL A 136 -7.23 0.05 4.69
C VAL A 136 -5.97 -0.78 4.89
N VAL A 137 -4.89 -0.19 5.41
CA VAL A 137 -3.64 -0.93 5.68
C VAL A 137 -3.86 -2.00 6.75
N GLY A 138 -4.62 -1.69 7.82
CA GLY A 138 -4.93 -2.66 8.88
C GLY A 138 -5.75 -3.84 8.38
N LEU A 139 -6.84 -3.58 7.66
CA LEU A 139 -7.67 -4.65 7.10
C LEU A 139 -6.90 -5.48 6.06
N SER A 140 -6.09 -4.83 5.22
CA SER A 140 -5.25 -5.53 4.22
C SER A 140 -4.18 -6.39 4.88
N LEU A 141 -3.63 -5.97 6.02
CA LEU A 141 -2.67 -6.77 6.79
C LEU A 141 -3.34 -8.04 7.35
N GLU A 142 -4.55 -7.91 7.89
CA GLU A 142 -5.34 -9.07 8.34
C GLU A 142 -5.66 -10.01 7.16
N GLU A 143 -6.08 -9.46 6.02
CA GLU A 143 -6.39 -10.22 4.79
C GLU A 143 -5.18 -11.01 4.29
N GLN A 144 -4.02 -10.36 4.13
CA GLN A 144 -2.81 -11.01 3.64
C GLN A 144 -2.27 -12.03 4.64
N THR A 145 -2.35 -11.74 5.95
CA THR A 145 -1.97 -12.70 6.99
C THR A 145 -2.87 -13.92 6.95
N HIS A 146 -4.18 -13.72 6.79
CA HIS A 146 -5.14 -14.81 6.66
C HIS A 146 -4.85 -15.68 5.44
N ASN A 147 -4.58 -15.07 4.28
CA ASN A 147 -4.23 -15.79 3.05
C ASN A 147 -2.96 -16.63 3.25
N ASN A 148 -1.93 -16.08 3.91
CA ASN A 148 -0.71 -16.81 4.24
C ASN A 148 -0.99 -18.00 5.18
N LEU A 149 -1.89 -17.84 6.15
CA LEU A 149 -2.32 -18.93 7.02
C LEU A 149 -3.10 -20.01 6.27
N THR A 150 -3.99 -19.65 5.35
CA THR A 150 -4.75 -20.61 4.53
C THR A 150 -3.84 -21.47 3.64
N VAL A 151 -2.73 -20.90 3.15
CA VAL A 151 -1.71 -21.67 2.40
C VAL A 151 -1.04 -22.72 3.31
N ALA A 152 -0.79 -22.39 4.58
CA ALA A 152 -0.18 -23.30 5.54
C ALA A 152 -1.15 -24.33 6.12
N ASP A 153 -2.41 -23.92 6.35
CA ASP A 153 -3.50 -24.73 6.85
C ASP A 153 -4.78 -24.50 6.01
N PRO A 154 -5.03 -25.35 5.01
CA PRO A 154 -6.23 -25.26 4.17
C PRO A 154 -7.56 -25.43 4.94
N ALA A 155 -7.56 -25.85 6.21
CA ALA A 155 -8.75 -25.91 7.04
C ALA A 155 -9.11 -24.55 7.68
N THR A 156 -8.28 -23.51 7.48
CA THR A 156 -8.54 -22.15 7.95
C THR A 156 -9.91 -21.67 7.41
N PRO A 157 -10.86 -21.27 8.27
CA PRO A 157 -12.20 -20.85 7.83
C PRO A 157 -12.13 -19.61 6.93
N PRO A 158 -12.88 -19.54 5.82
CA PRO A 158 -12.86 -18.39 4.93
C PRO A 158 -13.39 -17.14 5.61
N VAL A 159 -12.85 -15.98 5.22
CA VAL A 159 -13.27 -14.65 5.69
C VAL A 159 -13.62 -13.77 4.49
N GLU A 160 -14.81 -13.18 4.51
CA GLU A 160 -15.31 -12.26 3.49
C GLU A 160 -14.71 -10.85 3.67
N PHE A 161 -13.42 -10.68 3.35
CA PHE A 161 -12.73 -9.39 3.51
C PHE A 161 -13.31 -8.27 2.65
N GLU A 162 -13.83 -8.58 1.46
CA GLU A 162 -14.51 -7.60 0.61
C GLU A 162 -15.73 -6.98 1.28
N ALA A 163 -16.62 -7.82 1.83
CA ALA A 163 -17.79 -7.33 2.54
C ALA A 163 -17.42 -6.52 3.79
N ARG A 164 -16.38 -6.95 4.53
CA ARG A 164 -15.87 -6.22 5.70
C ARG A 164 -15.28 -4.86 5.33
N PHE A 165 -14.61 -4.78 4.17
CA PHE A 165 -14.07 -3.55 3.63
C PHE A 165 -15.17 -2.54 3.30
N GLU A 166 -16.16 -2.95 2.51
CA GLU A 166 -17.24 -2.05 2.10
C GLU A 166 -18.04 -1.56 3.32
N GLN A 167 -18.40 -2.46 4.23
CA GLN A 167 -19.16 -2.10 5.44
C GLN A 167 -18.37 -1.18 6.38
N GLY A 168 -17.07 -1.43 6.57
CA GLY A 168 -16.25 -0.59 7.44
C GLY A 168 -15.94 0.75 6.80
N LEU A 169 -15.77 0.81 5.48
CA LEU A 169 -15.60 2.07 4.74
C LEU A 169 -16.87 2.93 4.82
N ASP A 170 -18.05 2.33 4.65
CA ASP A 170 -19.33 3.02 4.85
C ASP A 170 -19.47 3.56 6.26
N ALA A 171 -19.12 2.77 7.28
CA ALA A 171 -19.15 3.22 8.67
C ALA A 171 -18.17 4.38 8.93
N LEU A 172 -16.96 4.32 8.37
CA LEU A 172 -15.94 5.37 8.48
C LEU A 172 -16.40 6.68 7.83
N LEU A 173 -17.14 6.59 6.72
CA LEU A 173 -17.59 7.75 5.94
C LEU A 173 -19.01 8.23 6.26
N ALA A 174 -19.72 7.62 7.22
CA ALA A 174 -21.12 7.94 7.52
C ALA A 174 -21.41 9.41 7.85
N GLY A 175 -20.40 10.17 8.33
CA GLY A 175 -20.50 11.60 8.61
C GLY A 175 -19.96 12.52 7.49
N VAL A 176 -19.66 11.99 6.31
CA VAL A 176 -19.19 12.77 5.14
C VAL A 176 -20.39 13.04 4.22
N PRO A 177 -20.56 14.28 3.71
CA PRO A 177 -21.63 14.61 2.77
C PRO A 177 -21.64 13.70 1.53
N ALA A 178 -22.84 13.24 1.17
CA ALA A 178 -23.11 12.36 0.03
C ALA A 178 -23.32 13.13 -1.28
#